data_AF-A0A6L8BAA9-F1
#
_entry.id   AF-A0A6L8BAA9-F1
#
_cell.length_a   1.000
_cell.length_b   1.000
_cell.length_c   1.000
_cell.angle_alpha   90.00
_cell.angle_beta   90.00
_cell.angle_gamma   90.00
#
_symmetry.space_group_name_H-M   'P 1'
#
loop_
_entity.id
_entity.type
_entity.pdbx_description
1 polymer ?
#
loop_
_entity_poly.entity_id
_entity_poly.type
_entity_poly.pdbx_seq_one_letter_code
_entity_poly.pdbx_strand_id
1 'polypeptide(L)'
;MIRSRDQQQDIEEFRMSHAERFAQRTETLANLLEGAYFRPADVFFDDEYSVDLGGVTVHMHAVGPAHTRGDTVFFVEEDRVLFTGDVAMRRYPRLASPSSGIAVWLEALEAIRSLDVDVVVPSHGPLGDATVIDAYEEYFATIQSRVGELKTQGFSADEIVQRLTSELVPQLSDWQENGPAIIESTVRPAIDETP
;
A
#
# COMPACT_ATOMS: atom_id res chain seq x y z
N MET A 1 -9.48 7.71 19.01
CA MET A 1 -8.77 6.97 17.94
C MET A 1 -9.79 6.09 17.24
N ILE A 2 -9.98 6.33 15.95
CA ILE A 2 -10.88 5.55 15.10
C ILE A 2 -10.01 4.60 14.28
N ARG A 3 -10.44 3.36 14.09
CA ARG A 3 -9.63 2.31 13.44
C ARG A 3 -10.54 1.29 12.74
N SER A 4 -10.18 0.81 11.55
CA SER A 4 -10.89 -0.32 10.95
C SER A 4 -10.62 -1.60 11.75
N ARG A 5 -11.54 -2.56 11.75
CA ARG A 5 -11.28 -3.85 12.44
C ARG A 5 -10.07 -4.57 11.89
N ASP A 6 -9.85 -4.48 10.59
CA ASP A 6 -8.68 -5.07 9.92
C ASP A 6 -7.36 -4.43 10.36
N GLN A 7 -7.33 -3.10 10.54
CA GLN A 7 -6.16 -2.42 11.11
C GLN A 7 -5.96 -2.78 12.58
N GLN A 8 -7.03 -2.99 13.35
CA GLN A 8 -6.91 -3.48 14.71
C GLN A 8 -6.28 -4.88 14.74
N GLN A 9 -6.73 -5.77 13.86
CA GLN A 9 -6.19 -7.11 13.75
C GLN A 9 -4.70 -7.08 13.37
N ASP A 10 -4.29 -6.23 12.42
CA ASP A 10 -2.87 -6.02 12.06
C ASP A 10 -2.02 -5.61 13.25
N ILE A 11 -2.53 -4.68 14.05
CA ILE A 11 -1.82 -4.24 15.25
C ILE A 11 -1.75 -5.38 16.27
N GLU A 12 -2.84 -6.10 16.53
CA GLU A 12 -2.82 -7.21 17.49
C GLU A 12 -1.84 -8.31 17.12
N GLU A 13 -1.77 -8.64 15.83
CA GLU A 13 -0.93 -9.71 15.30
C GLU A 13 0.54 -9.29 15.19
N PHE A 14 0.82 -8.09 14.68
CA PHE A 14 2.17 -7.71 14.27
C PHE A 14 2.82 -6.60 15.10
N ARG A 15 2.16 -5.96 16.06
CA ARG A 15 2.74 -4.80 16.79
C ARG A 15 4.08 -5.07 17.46
N MET A 16 4.24 -6.24 18.08
CA MET A 16 5.46 -6.56 18.84
C MET A 16 6.63 -6.83 17.91
N SER A 17 6.42 -7.64 16.86
CA SER A 17 7.46 -7.92 15.87
C SER A 17 7.86 -6.65 15.10
N HIS A 18 6.91 -5.76 14.81
CA HIS A 18 7.21 -4.45 14.25
C HIS A 18 8.06 -3.61 15.21
N ALA A 19 7.66 -3.46 16.47
CA ALA A 19 8.41 -2.69 17.46
C ALA A 19 9.84 -3.21 17.62
N GLU A 20 10.02 -4.53 17.74
CA GLU A 20 11.33 -5.16 17.83
C GLU A 20 12.20 -4.88 16.61
N ARG A 21 11.63 -4.99 15.40
CA ARG A 21 12.34 -4.68 14.15
C ARG A 21 12.78 -3.21 14.08
N PHE A 22 11.93 -2.28 14.52
CA PHE A 22 12.29 -0.85 14.53
C PHE A 22 13.32 -0.52 15.62
N ALA A 23 13.22 -1.15 16.80
CA ALA A 23 14.17 -0.98 17.89
C ALA A 23 15.61 -1.38 17.48
N GLN A 24 15.76 -2.37 16.59
CA GLN A 24 17.07 -2.80 16.09
C GLN A 24 17.74 -1.81 15.14
N ARG A 25 17.05 -0.78 14.65
CA ARG A 25 17.62 0.16 13.66
C ARG A 25 18.61 1.14 14.27
N THR A 26 18.32 1.67 15.47
CA THR A 26 19.19 2.61 16.19
C THR A 26 18.96 2.50 17.70
N GLU A 27 19.96 2.86 18.49
CA GLU A 27 19.84 2.94 19.96
C GLU A 27 18.72 3.91 20.38
N THR A 28 18.55 5.03 19.68
CA THR A 28 17.45 5.97 19.93
C THR A 28 16.08 5.32 19.78
N LEU A 29 15.88 4.52 18.71
CA LEU A 29 14.60 3.84 18.50
C LEU A 29 14.38 2.73 19.53
N ALA A 30 15.43 2.01 19.94
CA ALA A 30 15.33 1.04 21.03
C ALA A 30 14.82 1.70 22.32
N ASN A 31 15.42 2.83 22.71
CA ASN A 31 15.02 3.55 23.92
C ASN A 31 13.61 4.13 23.83
N LEU A 32 13.19 4.62 22.66
CA LEU A 32 11.82 5.14 22.47
C LEU A 32 10.75 4.05 22.50
N LEU A 33 11.10 2.82 22.12
CA LEU A 33 10.17 1.70 22.05
C LEU A 33 10.19 0.83 23.32
N GLU A 34 11.13 1.07 24.23
CA GLU A 34 11.19 0.39 25.52
C GLU A 34 9.91 0.66 26.33
N GLY A 35 9.16 -0.40 26.64
CA GLY A 35 7.89 -0.28 27.35
C GLY A 35 6.78 0.44 26.57
N ALA A 36 6.92 0.60 25.25
CA ALA A 36 5.91 1.26 24.43
C ALA A 36 4.54 0.57 24.57
N TYR A 37 3.52 1.39 24.79
CA TYR A 37 2.13 0.96 24.88
C TYR A 37 1.38 1.32 23.59
N PHE A 38 0.76 0.31 22.98
CA PHE A 38 -0.09 0.51 21.81
C PHE A 38 -1.48 0.94 22.25
N ARG A 39 -1.85 2.18 21.92
CA ARG A 39 -3.16 2.74 22.25
C ARG A 39 -4.28 1.93 21.55
N PRO A 40 -5.31 1.48 22.30
CA PRO A 40 -6.49 0.86 21.72
C PRO A 40 -7.33 1.89 20.96
N ALA A 41 -8.10 1.42 19.99
CA ALA A 41 -9.09 2.28 19.34
C ALA A 41 -10.25 2.56 20.30
N ASP A 42 -10.80 3.76 20.19
CA ASP A 42 -12.02 4.20 20.89
C ASP A 42 -13.26 3.86 20.05
N VAL A 43 -13.11 3.82 18.72
CA VAL A 43 -14.16 3.51 17.74
C VAL A 43 -13.60 2.52 16.72
N PHE A 44 -14.40 1.50 16.41
CA PHE A 44 -14.13 0.55 15.34
C PHE A 44 -15.13 0.76 14.21
N PHE A 45 -14.69 0.57 12.97
CA PHE A 45 -15.54 0.47 11.80
C PHE A 45 -15.10 -0.70 10.91
N ASP A 46 -15.98 -1.12 10.01
CA ASP A 46 -15.73 -2.21 9.08
C ASP A 46 -15.36 -1.61 7.72
N ASP A 47 -16.34 -1.09 6.97
CA ASP A 47 -16.12 -0.56 5.61
C ASP A 47 -15.86 0.97 5.58
N GLU A 48 -16.76 1.75 6.18
CA GLU A 48 -16.71 3.22 6.14
C GLU A 48 -17.02 3.84 7.51
N TYR A 49 -16.40 4.97 7.81
CA TYR A 49 -16.76 5.83 8.93
C TYR A 49 -16.56 7.30 8.60
N SER A 50 -17.54 8.15 8.90
CA SER A 50 -17.45 9.59 8.64
C SER A 50 -17.32 10.40 9.91
N VAL A 51 -16.53 11.48 9.85
CA VAL A 51 -16.39 12.48 10.92
C VAL A 51 -16.72 13.85 10.37
N ASP A 52 -17.65 14.55 11.02
CA ASP A 52 -17.89 15.98 10.82
C ASP A 52 -16.98 16.79 11.76
N LEU A 53 -16.13 17.63 11.18
CA LEU A 53 -15.17 18.50 11.88
C LEU A 53 -15.63 19.96 11.92
N GLY A 54 -16.94 20.20 11.88
CA GLY A 54 -17.54 21.53 11.90
C GLY A 54 -17.72 22.10 10.50
N GLY A 55 -18.30 21.32 9.58
CA GLY A 55 -18.48 21.68 8.18
C GLY A 55 -17.36 21.21 7.25
N VAL A 56 -16.52 20.28 7.73
CA VAL A 56 -15.57 19.51 6.93
C VAL A 56 -15.85 18.03 7.22
N THR A 57 -16.26 17.30 6.19
CA THR A 57 -16.65 15.90 6.29
C THR A 57 -15.48 15.03 5.82
N VAL A 58 -14.97 14.20 6.72
CA VAL A 58 -13.91 13.23 6.41
C VAL A 58 -14.51 11.83 6.38
N HIS A 59 -14.50 11.20 5.21
CA HIS A 59 -14.85 9.81 5.01
C HIS A 59 -13.61 8.93 5.16
N MET A 60 -13.65 7.99 6.09
CA MET A 60 -12.63 6.96 6.27
C MET A 60 -13.10 5.71 5.54
N HIS A 61 -12.35 5.23 4.56
CA HIS A 61 -12.66 3.99 3.84
C HIS A 61 -11.61 2.94 4.17
N ALA A 62 -12.03 1.79 4.69
CA ALA A 62 -11.18 0.61 4.74
C ALA A 62 -11.10 0.02 3.34
N VAL A 63 -9.89 -0.01 2.78
CA VAL A 63 -9.64 -0.44 1.38
C VAL A 63 -8.61 -1.55 1.31
N GLY A 64 -8.12 -2.03 2.45
CA GLY A 64 -7.21 -3.16 2.49
C GLY A 64 -7.86 -4.47 2.02
N PRO A 65 -7.06 -5.50 1.72
CA PRO A 65 -5.60 -5.52 1.91
C PRO A 65 -4.82 -5.00 0.69
N ALA A 66 -4.03 -3.94 0.87
CA ALA A 66 -3.10 -3.40 -0.13
C ALA A 66 -1.65 -3.40 0.41
N HIS A 67 -1.12 -2.26 0.89
CA HIS A 67 0.15 -2.21 1.61
C HIS A 67 0.14 -3.08 2.88
N THR A 68 -0.94 -3.01 3.64
CA THR A 68 -1.21 -3.78 4.86
C THR A 68 -2.63 -4.38 4.80
N ARG A 69 -3.02 -5.21 5.78
CA ARG A 69 -4.42 -5.65 5.84
C ARG A 69 -5.33 -4.49 6.27
N GLY A 70 -4.82 -3.62 7.15
CA GLY A 70 -5.54 -2.48 7.70
C GLY A 70 -5.52 -1.18 6.90
N ASP A 71 -5.28 -1.22 5.59
CA ASP A 71 -5.20 0.03 4.83
C ASP A 71 -6.52 0.81 4.88
N THR A 72 -6.38 2.08 5.24
CA THR A 72 -7.50 3.02 5.38
C THR A 72 -7.10 4.32 4.69
N VAL A 73 -7.99 4.81 3.83
CA VAL A 73 -7.84 6.13 3.19
C VAL A 73 -8.83 7.13 3.78
N PHE A 74 -8.51 8.41 3.66
CA PHE A 74 -9.33 9.50 4.18
C PHE A 74 -9.68 10.46 3.04
N PHE A 75 -10.96 10.59 2.75
CA PHE A 75 -11.47 11.52 1.74
C PHE A 75 -12.13 12.71 2.43
N VAL A 76 -11.64 13.92 2.11
CA VAL A 76 -12.21 15.18 2.56
C VAL A 76 -13.18 15.65 1.47
N GLU A 77 -14.48 15.56 1.75
CA GLU A 77 -15.54 15.74 0.75
C GLU A 77 -15.51 17.13 0.12
N GLU A 78 -15.46 18.17 0.95
CA GLU A 78 -15.62 19.56 0.50
C GLU A 78 -14.44 20.05 -0.35
N ASP A 79 -13.24 19.55 -0.07
CA ASP A 79 -12.00 19.91 -0.79
C ASP A 79 -11.61 18.88 -1.87
N ARG A 80 -12.32 17.75 -1.96
CA ARG A 80 -12.01 16.63 -2.86
C ARG A 80 -10.57 16.12 -2.72
N VAL A 81 -10.08 16.05 -1.47
CA VAL A 81 -8.71 15.63 -1.13
C VAL A 81 -8.72 14.21 -0.60
N LEU A 82 -7.85 13.35 -1.14
CA LEU A 82 -7.68 11.97 -0.69
C LEU A 82 -6.32 11.76 -0.05
N PHE A 83 -6.30 11.38 1.22
CA PHE A 83 -5.12 10.86 1.90
C PHE A 83 -5.04 9.35 1.69
N THR A 84 -4.09 8.90 0.90
CA THR A 84 -3.99 7.50 0.43
C THR A 84 -3.15 6.60 1.32
N GLY A 85 -2.47 7.16 2.34
CA GLY A 85 -1.47 6.40 3.09
C GLY A 85 -0.41 5.85 2.15
N ASP A 86 -0.15 4.54 2.23
CA ASP A 86 0.78 3.81 1.35
C ASP A 86 0.08 3.07 0.20
N VAL A 87 -1.24 3.28 -0.01
CA VAL A 87 -2.03 2.61 -1.06
C VAL A 87 -1.69 3.14 -2.46
N ALA A 88 -1.46 4.44 -2.61
CA ALA A 88 -1.06 5.06 -3.88
C ALA A 88 -0.13 6.26 -3.62
N MET A 89 1.07 6.24 -4.20
CA MET A 89 2.11 7.27 -4.01
C MET A 89 3.12 7.25 -5.16
N ARG A 90 4.05 8.20 -5.26
CA ARG A 90 5.16 8.14 -6.25
C ARG A 90 6.37 7.36 -5.71
N ARG A 91 6.14 6.12 -5.29
CA ARG A 91 7.15 5.19 -4.73
C ARG A 91 6.79 3.75 -5.06
N TYR A 92 7.76 2.84 -5.01
CA TYR A 92 7.49 1.43 -5.28
C TYR A 92 6.50 0.82 -4.27
N PRO A 93 5.49 0.04 -4.71
CA PRO A 93 4.53 -0.56 -3.80
C PRO A 93 5.21 -1.64 -2.96
N ARG A 94 4.89 -1.71 -1.68
CA ARG A 94 5.45 -2.69 -0.75
C ARG A 94 4.33 -3.60 -0.25
N LEU A 95 4.41 -4.89 -0.55
CA LEU A 95 3.51 -5.90 0.01
C LEU A 95 3.97 -6.19 1.46
N ALA A 96 3.47 -5.45 2.44
CA ALA A 96 3.97 -5.51 3.83
C ALA A 96 3.12 -6.42 4.75
N SER A 97 2.01 -6.96 4.26
CA SER A 97 1.21 -7.96 4.94
C SER A 97 1.19 -9.29 4.17
N PRO A 98 1.06 -10.45 4.84
CA PRO A 98 0.77 -11.72 4.18
C PRO A 98 -0.55 -11.71 3.38
N SER A 99 -1.45 -10.78 3.69
CA SER A 99 -2.70 -10.58 2.95
C SER A 99 -2.56 -9.66 1.74
N SER A 100 -1.42 -8.99 1.58
CA SER A 100 -1.14 -8.12 0.43
C SER A 100 -0.89 -8.95 -0.83
N GLY A 101 -1.42 -8.49 -1.96
CA GLY A 101 -1.23 -9.10 -3.28
C GLY A 101 -1.59 -8.12 -4.38
N ILE A 102 -1.29 -8.44 -5.63
CA ILE A 102 -1.56 -7.51 -6.75
C ILE A 102 -3.06 -7.40 -7.01
N ALA A 103 -3.77 -8.53 -7.06
CA ALA A 103 -5.21 -8.55 -7.34
C ALA A 103 -6.00 -7.70 -6.33
N VAL A 104 -5.76 -7.91 -5.03
CA VAL A 104 -6.42 -7.15 -3.95
C VAL A 104 -6.01 -5.68 -3.92
N TRP A 105 -4.77 -5.35 -4.32
CA TRP A 105 -4.35 -3.95 -4.44
C TRP A 105 -5.06 -3.25 -5.60
N LEU A 106 -5.27 -3.93 -6.73
CA LEU A 106 -6.05 -3.38 -7.84
C LEU A 106 -7.51 -3.10 -7.43
N GLU A 107 -8.13 -3.97 -6.62
CA GLU A 107 -9.46 -3.71 -6.03
C GLU A 107 -9.46 -2.46 -5.13
N ALA A 108 -8.41 -2.29 -4.31
CA ALA A 108 -8.24 -1.10 -3.48
C ALA A 108 -8.09 0.18 -4.32
N LEU A 109 -7.33 0.12 -5.43
CA LEU A 109 -7.15 1.23 -6.35
C LEU A 109 -8.46 1.62 -7.05
N GLU A 110 -9.24 0.63 -7.50
CA GLU A 110 -10.56 0.85 -8.08
C GLU A 110 -11.52 1.53 -7.08
N ALA A 111 -11.52 1.06 -5.82
CA ALA A 111 -12.34 1.65 -4.76
C ALA A 111 -12.01 3.13 -4.56
N ILE A 112 -10.73 3.50 -4.45
CA ILE A 112 -10.36 4.91 -4.24
C ILE A 112 -10.49 5.77 -5.50
N ARG A 113 -10.37 5.17 -6.69
CA ARG A 113 -10.61 5.86 -7.97
C ARG A 113 -12.06 6.32 -8.09
N SER A 114 -12.99 5.55 -7.53
CA SER A 114 -14.43 5.89 -7.56
C SER A 114 -14.80 7.14 -6.77
N LEU A 115 -13.91 7.65 -5.90
CA LEU A 115 -14.14 8.83 -5.06
C LEU A 115 -14.04 10.16 -5.82
N ASP A 116 -13.54 10.14 -7.07
CA ASP A 116 -13.42 11.32 -7.95
C ASP A 116 -12.73 12.51 -7.24
N VAL A 117 -11.40 12.43 -7.11
CA VAL A 117 -10.59 13.32 -6.27
C VAL A 117 -9.79 14.32 -7.10
N ASP A 118 -9.60 15.52 -6.57
CA ASP A 118 -8.80 16.57 -7.23
C ASP A 118 -7.33 16.54 -6.76
N VAL A 119 -7.10 16.16 -5.50
CA VAL A 119 -5.76 16.13 -4.88
C VAL A 119 -5.55 14.82 -4.14
N VAL A 120 -4.37 14.24 -4.32
CA VAL A 120 -3.90 13.06 -3.60
C VAL A 120 -2.74 13.46 -2.67
N VAL A 121 -2.88 13.10 -1.40
CA VAL A 121 -1.89 13.30 -0.34
C VAL A 121 -1.36 11.94 0.12
N PRO A 122 -0.20 11.49 -0.40
CA PRO A 122 0.39 10.22 0.04
C PRO A 122 1.08 10.35 1.39
N SER A 123 1.36 9.21 2.02
CA SER A 123 2.25 9.12 3.19
C SER A 123 3.69 9.54 2.87
N HIS A 124 4.10 9.35 1.61
CA HIS A 124 5.45 9.63 1.14
C HIS A 124 5.49 10.24 -0.27
N GLY A 125 6.48 11.11 -0.48
CA GLY A 125 6.68 11.77 -1.77
C GLY A 125 5.88 13.07 -1.92
N PRO A 126 5.85 13.65 -3.13
CA PRO A 126 5.09 14.86 -3.40
C PRO A 126 3.58 14.59 -3.45
N LEU A 127 2.80 15.65 -3.27
CA LEU A 127 1.38 15.65 -3.59
C LEU A 127 1.16 15.34 -5.08
N GLY A 128 -0.01 14.82 -5.41
CA GLY A 128 -0.42 14.58 -6.79
C GLY A 128 -1.92 14.76 -6.97
N ASP A 129 -2.42 14.19 -8.05
CA ASP A 129 -3.83 14.08 -8.41
C ASP A 129 -4.16 12.60 -8.68
N ALA A 130 -5.30 12.33 -9.32
CA ALA A 130 -5.71 10.97 -9.69
C ALA A 130 -4.66 10.19 -10.51
N THR A 131 -3.70 10.85 -11.17
CA THR A 131 -2.63 10.17 -11.93
C THR A 131 -1.70 9.34 -11.04
N VAL A 132 -1.68 9.60 -9.73
CA VAL A 132 -0.94 8.76 -8.77
C VAL A 132 -1.57 7.38 -8.65
N ILE A 133 -2.90 7.29 -8.73
CA ILE A 133 -3.66 6.04 -8.72
C ILE A 133 -3.44 5.30 -10.04
N ASP A 134 -3.56 6.01 -11.17
CA ASP A 134 -3.33 5.47 -12.52
C ASP A 134 -1.94 4.82 -12.64
N ALA A 135 -0.90 5.46 -12.10
CA ALA A 135 0.46 4.96 -12.18
C ALA A 135 0.66 3.64 -11.40
N TYR A 136 -0.06 3.45 -10.29
CA TYR A 136 -0.05 2.19 -9.54
C TYR A 136 -0.82 1.09 -10.27
N GLU A 137 -1.99 1.41 -10.82
CA GLU A 137 -2.76 0.47 -11.65
C GLU A 137 -1.94 0.00 -12.86
N GLU A 138 -1.30 0.93 -13.57
CA GLU A 138 -0.43 0.63 -14.72
C GLU A 138 0.76 -0.26 -14.32
N TYR A 139 1.41 0.03 -13.18
CA TYR A 139 2.51 -0.77 -12.66
C TYR A 139 2.09 -2.22 -12.40
N PHE A 140 0.98 -2.41 -11.70
CA PHE A 140 0.48 -3.73 -11.35
C PHE A 140 -0.05 -4.51 -12.56
N ALA A 141 -0.80 -3.85 -13.43
CA ALA A 141 -1.30 -4.45 -14.67
C ALA A 141 -0.14 -4.86 -15.60
N THR A 142 0.91 -4.05 -15.67
CA THR A 142 2.12 -4.37 -16.45
C THR A 142 2.80 -5.62 -15.89
N ILE A 143 2.96 -5.72 -14.56
CA ILE A 143 3.56 -6.91 -13.95
C ILE A 143 2.71 -8.16 -14.25
N GLN A 144 1.39 -8.12 -14.02
CA GLN A 144 0.51 -9.26 -14.28
C GLN A 144 0.56 -9.71 -15.75
N SER A 145 0.45 -8.77 -16.69
CA SER A 145 0.52 -9.07 -18.14
C SER A 145 1.85 -9.73 -18.51
N ARG A 146 2.97 -9.14 -18.08
CA ARG A 146 4.32 -9.61 -18.42
C ARG A 146 4.63 -10.96 -17.78
N VAL A 147 4.18 -11.20 -16.55
CA VAL A 147 4.27 -12.52 -15.91
C VAL A 147 3.53 -13.57 -16.74
N GLY A 148 2.27 -13.30 -17.13
CA GLY A 148 1.48 -14.24 -17.94
C GLY A 148 2.12 -14.57 -19.29
N GLU A 149 2.67 -13.55 -19.96
CA GLU A 149 3.39 -13.71 -21.22
C GLU A 149 4.64 -14.59 -21.07
N LEU A 150 5.44 -14.37 -20.03
CA LEU A 150 6.68 -15.14 -19.83
C LEU A 150 6.41 -16.57 -19.32
N LYS A 151 5.36 -16.78 -18.50
CA LYS A 151 4.90 -18.13 -18.13
C LYS A 151 4.49 -18.91 -19.38
N THR A 152 3.75 -18.29 -20.29
CA THR A 152 3.35 -18.91 -21.57
C THR A 152 4.55 -19.25 -22.45
N GLN A 153 5.64 -18.49 -22.36
CA GLN A 153 6.90 -18.76 -23.06
C GLN A 153 7.76 -19.86 -22.39
N GLY A 154 7.34 -20.37 -21.24
CA GLY A 154 8.02 -21.47 -20.53
C GLY A 154 9.22 -21.04 -19.68
N PHE A 155 9.34 -19.75 -19.35
CA PHE A 155 10.37 -19.29 -18.43
C PHE A 155 10.07 -19.75 -16.99
N SER A 156 11.14 -20.08 -16.25
CA SER A 156 11.06 -20.37 -14.83
C SER A 156 10.77 -19.11 -14.01
N ALA A 157 10.29 -19.28 -12.77
CA ALA A 157 9.98 -18.17 -11.88
C ALA A 157 11.17 -17.21 -11.67
N ASP A 158 12.39 -17.75 -11.48
CA ASP A 158 13.58 -16.91 -11.30
C ASP A 158 13.97 -16.15 -12.59
N GLU A 159 13.78 -16.76 -13.76
CA GLU A 159 13.99 -16.06 -15.04
C GLU A 159 12.96 -14.94 -15.26
N ILE A 160 11.70 -15.16 -14.86
CA ILE A 160 10.65 -14.13 -14.91
C ILE A 160 11.02 -12.95 -14.02
N VAL A 161 11.39 -13.21 -12.76
CA VAL A 161 11.81 -12.18 -11.80
C VAL A 161 12.98 -11.37 -12.35
N GLN A 162 14.02 -12.04 -12.86
CA GLN A 162 15.21 -11.37 -13.39
C GLN A 162 14.88 -10.48 -14.58
N ARG A 163 14.06 -10.96 -15.52
CA ARG A 163 13.69 -10.24 -16.74
C ARG A 163 12.83 -9.01 -16.43
N LEU A 164 11.74 -9.19 -15.68
CA LEU A 164 10.83 -8.09 -15.34
C LEU A 164 11.53 -7.02 -14.53
N THR A 165 12.37 -7.41 -13.57
CA THR A 165 13.15 -6.44 -12.77
C THR A 165 14.06 -5.61 -13.68
N SER A 166 14.76 -6.25 -14.63
CA SER A 166 15.63 -5.56 -15.59
C SER A 166 14.85 -4.65 -16.56
N GLU A 167 13.63 -5.03 -16.92
CA GLU A 167 12.73 -4.25 -17.78
C GLU A 167 12.16 -3.01 -17.07
N LEU A 168 11.76 -3.15 -15.80
CA LEU A 168 11.02 -2.11 -15.06
C LEU A 168 11.91 -1.08 -14.37
N VAL A 169 13.11 -1.45 -13.91
CA VAL A 169 14.02 -0.53 -13.21
C VAL A 169 14.30 0.77 -14.00
N PRO A 170 14.57 0.73 -15.32
CA PRO A 170 14.77 1.95 -16.10
C PRO A 170 13.50 2.81 -16.26
N GLN A 171 12.33 2.16 -16.31
CA GLN A 171 11.03 2.81 -16.56
C GLN A 171 10.54 3.58 -15.32
N LEU A 172 10.96 3.15 -14.13
CA LEU A 172 10.55 3.70 -12.83
C LEU A 172 11.70 4.45 -12.15
N SER A 173 12.59 5.04 -12.95
CA SER A 173 13.80 5.70 -12.44
C SER A 173 13.51 7.00 -11.66
N ASP A 174 12.32 7.58 -11.84
CA ASP A 174 11.82 8.73 -11.08
C ASP A 174 11.13 8.32 -9.75
N TRP A 175 10.85 7.03 -9.55
CA TRP A 175 10.28 6.52 -8.30
C TRP A 175 11.37 6.39 -7.23
N GLN A 176 11.07 6.86 -6.02
CA GLN A 176 12.05 6.87 -4.93
C GLN A 176 12.27 5.47 -4.33
N GLU A 177 13.47 5.24 -3.75
CA GLU A 177 13.95 4.01 -3.08
C GLU A 177 14.62 2.94 -3.97
N ASN A 178 15.17 1.89 -3.34
CA ASN A 178 15.90 0.78 -3.96
C ASN A 178 14.97 -0.09 -4.83
N GLY A 179 14.68 0.40 -6.05
CA GLY A 179 13.71 -0.19 -6.98
C GLY A 179 13.85 -1.69 -7.27
N PRO A 180 15.05 -2.23 -7.56
CA PRO A 180 15.20 -3.64 -7.95
C PRO A 180 14.61 -4.62 -6.93
N ALA A 181 14.99 -4.48 -5.65
CA ALA A 181 14.54 -5.41 -4.61
C ALA A 181 13.03 -5.35 -4.36
N ILE A 182 12.42 -4.17 -4.55
CA ILE A 182 10.98 -4.00 -4.33
C ILE A 182 10.20 -4.57 -5.52
N ILE A 183 10.68 -4.36 -6.76
CA ILE A 183 10.12 -4.99 -7.94
C ILE A 183 10.17 -6.51 -7.80
N GLU A 184 11.30 -7.08 -7.42
CA GLU A 184 11.43 -8.53 -7.19
C GLU A 184 10.40 -9.04 -6.16
N SER A 185 10.20 -8.29 -5.06
CA SER A 185 9.22 -8.65 -4.03
C SER A 185 7.76 -8.53 -4.50
N THR A 186 7.50 -7.77 -5.55
CA THR A 186 6.17 -7.66 -6.17
C THR A 186 5.95 -8.74 -7.24
N VAL A 187 6.97 -9.01 -8.06
CA VAL A 187 6.88 -9.97 -9.17
C VAL A 187 6.73 -11.40 -8.67
N ARG A 188 7.36 -11.76 -7.54
CA ARG A 188 7.26 -13.13 -7.01
C ARG A 188 5.81 -13.54 -6.69
N PRO A 189 5.04 -12.80 -5.89
CA PRO A 189 3.62 -13.09 -5.68
C PRO A 189 2.79 -13.07 -6.96
N ALA A 190 3.11 -12.17 -7.91
CA ALA A 190 2.42 -12.08 -9.19
C ALA A 190 2.47 -13.39 -10.00
N ILE A 191 3.57 -14.15 -9.89
CA ILE A 191 3.74 -15.45 -10.56
C ILE A 191 2.74 -16.48 -10.05
N ASP A 192 2.44 -16.44 -8.76
CA ASP A 192 1.47 -17.32 -8.10
C ASP A 192 0.02 -16.87 -8.36
N GLU A 193 -0.22 -15.56 -8.45
CA GLU A 193 -1.54 -14.97 -8.76
C GLU A 193 -1.94 -15.12 -10.22
N THR A 194 -0.97 -15.15 -11.13
CA THR A 194 -1.22 -15.29 -12.57
C THR A 194 -1.36 -16.77 -12.91
N PRO A 195 -2.40 -17.22 -13.63
CA PRO A 195 -2.57 -18.61 -14.06
C PRO A 195 -1.39 -19.18 -14.87
#